data_AF-H9M9Y3-F1
#
_entry.id   AF-H9M9Y3-F1
#
_cell.length_a   1.000
_cell.length_b   1.000
_cell.length_c   1.000
_cell.angle_alpha   90.00
_cell.angle_beta   90.00
_cell.angle_gamma   90.00
#
_symmetry.space_group_name_H-M   'P 1'
#
loop_
_entity.id
_entity.type
_entity.pdbx_description
1 polymer ?
#
loop_
_entity_poly.entity_id
_entity_poly.type
_entity_poly.pdbx_seq_one_letter_code
_entity_poly.pdbx_strand_id
1 'polypeptide(L)'
;AGSECKVVGDIPFLVAHLRDDHKVDMHEGFTFNHRYVKSNPLEVENATWMLTVFNCFGKYFCLHFEAFQLGKAPVYIAFLRFMGEDNEAKYFKYSLEVGGHGRKLTWQGVPRSIRDSHRKVRESHDGLIIQRNMALFFSG
;
A
#
# COMPACT_ATOMS: atom_id res chain seq x y z
N ALA A 1 -12.18 -0.10 -8.77
CA ALA A 1 -11.44 -0.25 -10.03
C ALA A 1 -10.05 -0.76 -9.72
N GLY A 2 -9.61 -1.78 -10.43
CA GLY A 2 -8.30 -2.42 -10.31
C GLY A 2 -8.22 -3.38 -11.48
N SER A 3 -8.01 -2.84 -12.68
CA SER A 3 -7.95 -3.62 -13.91
C SER A 3 -6.67 -4.44 -13.92
N GLU A 4 -6.76 -5.75 -14.17
CA GLU A 4 -5.56 -6.55 -14.40
C GLU A 4 -4.83 -6.02 -15.64
N CYS A 5 -3.60 -5.54 -15.45
CA CYS A 5 -2.74 -5.07 -16.53
C CYS A 5 -1.55 -6.02 -16.70
N LYS A 6 -1.29 -6.45 -17.94
CA LYS A 6 -0.24 -7.42 -18.28
C LYS A 6 1.04 -6.76 -18.81
N VAL A 7 1.20 -5.46 -18.56
CA VAL A 7 2.36 -4.69 -19.00
C VAL A 7 3.66 -5.25 -18.41
N VAL A 8 4.72 -5.23 -19.21
CA VAL A 8 6.07 -5.60 -18.77
C VAL A 8 7.05 -4.58 -19.34
N GLY A 9 8.03 -4.18 -18.55
CA GLY A 9 9.11 -3.28 -18.97
C GLY A 9 10.05 -2.96 -17.82
N ASP A 10 10.97 -2.03 -18.05
CA ASP A 10 11.86 -1.51 -17.02
C ASP A 10 11.13 -0.57 -16.04
N ILE A 11 11.81 -0.19 -14.95
CA ILE A 11 11.19 0.65 -13.92
C ILE A 11 10.69 2.00 -14.47
N PRO A 12 11.48 2.77 -15.25
CA PRO A 12 10.99 4.01 -15.85
C PRO A 12 9.74 3.83 -16.70
N PHE A 13 9.68 2.78 -17.52
CA PHE A 13 8.51 2.47 -18.34
C PHE A 13 7.29 2.13 -17.49
N LEU A 14 7.45 1.29 -16.47
CA LEU A 14 6.36 0.91 -15.57
C LEU A 14 5.81 2.13 -14.81
N VAL A 15 6.68 3.03 -14.34
CA VAL A 15 6.29 4.27 -13.66
C VAL A 15 5.50 5.18 -14.61
N ALA A 16 5.98 5.36 -15.84
CA ALA A 16 5.26 6.13 -16.87
C ALA A 16 3.88 5.53 -17.17
N HIS A 17 3.82 4.21 -17.37
CA HIS A 17 2.57 3.49 -17.62
C HIS A 17 1.55 3.63 -16.47
N LEU A 18 2.01 3.48 -15.22
CA LEU A 18 1.15 3.67 -14.04
C LEU A 18 0.55 5.09 -13.98
N ARG A 19 1.36 6.10 -14.29
CA ARG A 19 0.92 7.51 -14.33
C ARG A 19 -0.03 7.77 -15.51
N ASP A 20 0.34 7.33 -16.70
CA ASP A 20 -0.28 7.78 -17.94
C ASP A 20 -1.51 6.96 -18.31
N ASP A 21 -1.47 5.64 -18.12
CA ASP A 21 -2.57 4.73 -18.45
C ASP A 21 -3.48 4.45 -17.26
N HIS A 22 -2.91 4.24 -16.08
CA HIS A 22 -3.67 3.92 -14.86
C HIS A 22 -4.01 5.12 -13.98
N LYS A 23 -3.48 6.31 -14.29
CA LYS A 23 -3.69 7.55 -13.53
C LYS A 23 -3.42 7.37 -12.03
N VAL A 24 -2.38 6.58 -11.72
CA VAL A 24 -1.93 6.34 -10.35
C VAL A 24 -1.37 7.62 -9.75
N ASP A 25 -1.71 7.89 -8.49
CA ASP A 25 -1.18 9.04 -7.77
C ASP A 25 0.34 8.93 -7.61
N MET A 26 1.05 9.98 -8.05
CA MET A 26 2.50 10.09 -7.92
C MET A 26 2.83 11.10 -6.83
N HIS A 27 3.54 10.67 -5.79
CA HIS A 27 3.92 11.48 -4.64
C HIS A 27 5.43 11.71 -4.62
N GLU A 28 5.86 12.97 -4.56
CA GLU A 28 7.27 13.33 -4.40
C GLU A 28 7.64 13.44 -2.91
N GLY A 29 8.70 12.76 -2.50
CA GLY A 29 9.20 12.76 -1.12
C GLY A 29 8.95 11.46 -0.34
N PHE A 30 9.53 11.40 0.85
CA PHE A 30 9.58 10.18 1.69
C PHE A 30 8.54 10.15 2.81
N THR A 31 7.78 11.23 2.99
CA THR A 31 6.70 11.32 3.98
C THR A 31 5.41 11.66 3.27
N PHE A 32 4.33 10.98 3.65
CA PHE A 32 2.98 11.22 3.15
C PHE A 32 1.99 11.02 4.28
N ASN A 33 1.08 11.98 4.44
CA ASN A 33 -0.03 11.88 5.36
C ASN A 33 -1.31 11.85 4.54
N HIS A 34 -2.08 10.77 4.66
CA HIS A 34 -3.32 10.62 3.92
C HIS A 34 -4.45 10.15 4.80
N ARG A 35 -5.63 10.75 4.57
CA ARG A 35 -6.86 10.38 5.25
C ARG A 35 -7.73 9.64 4.26
N TYR A 36 -7.88 8.34 4.47
CA TYR A 36 -8.86 7.55 3.73
C TYR A 36 -10.26 7.89 4.22
N VAL A 37 -11.04 8.59 3.38
CA VAL A 37 -12.43 8.95 3.68
C VAL A 37 -13.36 8.01 2.92
N LYS A 38 -14.18 7.24 3.64
CA LYS A 38 -15.28 6.45 3.08
C LYS A 38 -16.58 6.85 3.77
N SER A 39 -17.63 7.02 2.96
CA SER A 39 -18.96 7.43 3.44
C SER A 39 -19.58 6.40 4.37
N ASN A 40 -19.34 5.11 4.13
CA ASN A 40 -19.77 4.01 4.98
C ASN A 40 -18.60 3.01 5.21
N PRO A 41 -18.05 2.92 6.43
CA PRO A 41 -16.94 2.00 6.74
C PRO A 41 -17.35 0.51 6.70
N LEU A 42 -18.66 0.21 6.67
CA LEU A 42 -19.20 -1.15 6.58
C LEU A 42 -19.38 -1.62 5.14
N GLU A 43 -19.51 -0.72 4.16
CA GLU A 43 -19.66 -1.04 2.73
C GLU A 43 -18.34 -1.43 2.03
N VAL A 44 -17.25 -1.53 2.78
CA VAL A 44 -15.91 -1.83 2.25
C VAL A 44 -15.75 -3.33 1.96
N GLU A 45 -16.82 -4.04 1.64
CA GLU A 45 -16.76 -5.47 1.32
C GLU A 45 -16.02 -5.74 0.00
N ASN A 46 -16.03 -4.79 -0.96
CA ASN A 46 -15.51 -5.04 -2.32
C ASN A 46 -14.77 -3.86 -3.02
N ALA A 47 -14.29 -2.83 -2.30
CA ALA A 47 -13.60 -1.68 -2.90
C ALA A 47 -12.47 -1.21 -1.97
N THR A 48 -11.28 -0.78 -2.38
CA THR A 48 -10.68 -0.44 -3.67
C THR A 48 -9.21 -0.68 -3.42
N TRP A 49 -8.54 -1.50 -4.23
CA TRP A 49 -7.07 -1.49 -4.21
C TRP A 49 -6.64 -0.06 -4.54
N MET A 50 -5.94 0.58 -3.63
CA MET A 50 -5.34 1.88 -3.85
C MET A 50 -3.84 1.71 -3.99
N LEU A 51 -3.33 2.30 -5.05
CA LEU A 51 -1.91 2.37 -5.34
C LEU A 51 -1.51 3.84 -5.36
N THR A 52 -0.47 4.17 -4.61
CA THR A 52 0.24 5.45 -4.72
C THR A 52 1.71 5.13 -4.96
N VAL A 53 2.31 5.77 -5.95
CA VAL A 53 3.74 5.64 -6.24
C VAL A 53 4.47 6.83 -5.62
N PHE A 54 5.50 6.54 -4.84
CA PHE A 54 6.37 7.50 -4.18
C PHE A 54 7.66 7.58 -4.97
N ASN A 55 8.12 8.80 -5.24
CA ASN A 55 9.43 9.09 -5.78
C ASN A 55 10.27 9.74 -4.67
N CYS A 56 11.27 9.01 -4.18
CA CYS A 56 12.18 9.52 -3.17
C CYS A 56 13.53 8.79 -3.23
N PHE A 57 14.59 9.46 -2.81
CA PHE A 57 15.95 8.90 -2.83
C PHE A 57 16.41 8.42 -4.23
N GLY A 58 15.87 9.01 -5.30
CA GLY A 58 16.14 8.57 -6.68
C GLY A 58 15.57 7.19 -7.03
N LYS A 59 14.58 6.72 -6.27
CA LYS A 59 13.94 5.41 -6.41
C LYS A 59 12.42 5.56 -6.32
N TYR A 60 11.71 4.52 -6.77
CA TYR A 60 10.25 4.47 -6.72
C TYR A 60 9.75 3.41 -5.75
N PHE A 61 8.66 3.72 -5.04
CA PHE A 61 8.02 2.81 -4.09
C PHE A 61 6.51 2.83 -4.28
N CYS A 62 5.85 1.70 -4.10
CA CYS A 62 4.42 1.55 -4.29
C CYS A 62 3.73 1.27 -2.95
N LEU A 63 2.93 2.22 -2.46
CA LEU A 63 2.03 1.97 -1.33
C LEU A 63 0.82 1.21 -1.83
N HIS A 64 0.58 0.06 -1.21
CA HIS A 64 -0.59 -0.77 -1.43
C HIS A 64 -1.51 -0.65 -0.23
N PHE A 65 -2.79 -0.44 -0.49
CA PHE A 65 -3.84 -0.55 0.50
C PHE A 65 -4.99 -1.37 -0.07
N GLU A 66 -5.39 -2.43 0.64
CA GLU A 66 -6.52 -3.27 0.24
C GLU A 66 -7.30 -3.80 1.44
N ALA A 67 -8.59 -4.08 1.20
CA ALA A 67 -9.45 -4.80 2.14
C ALA A 67 -9.55 -6.27 1.72
N PHE A 68 -9.42 -7.20 2.66
CA PHE A 68 -9.56 -8.63 2.39
C PHE A 68 -10.08 -9.41 3.60
N GLN A 69 -10.35 -10.70 3.42
CA GLN A 69 -10.76 -11.60 4.50
C GLN A 69 -9.55 -12.39 5.03
N LEU A 70 -9.24 -12.20 6.31
CA LEU A 70 -8.27 -13.03 7.03
C LEU A 70 -9.04 -14.15 7.74
N GLY A 71 -9.15 -15.30 7.08
CA GLY A 71 -10.08 -16.35 7.50
C GLY A 71 -11.53 -15.87 7.35
N LYS A 72 -12.22 -15.65 8.48
CA LYS A 72 -13.59 -15.07 8.52
C LYS A 72 -13.61 -13.60 8.98
N ALA A 73 -12.44 -13.03 9.28
CA ALA A 73 -12.33 -11.68 9.82
C ALA A 73 -12.06 -10.66 8.69
N PRO A 74 -12.91 -9.64 8.50
CA PRO A 74 -12.64 -8.59 7.55
C PRO A 74 -11.53 -7.66 8.09
N VAL A 75 -10.49 -7.45 7.29
CA VAL A 75 -9.32 -6.64 7.65
C VAL A 75 -8.93 -5.69 6.52
N TYR A 76 -8.17 -4.66 6.87
CA TYR A 76 -7.36 -3.87 5.94
C TYR A 76 -5.90 -4.28 6.06
N ILE A 77 -5.17 -4.20 4.96
CA ILE A 77 -3.71 -4.27 4.95
C ILE A 77 -3.13 -3.12 4.16
N ALA A 78 -2.03 -2.57 4.69
CA ALA A 78 -1.19 -1.60 4.00
C ALA A 78 0.27 -2.04 4.01
N PHE A 79 0.96 -1.91 2.87
CA PHE A 79 2.38 -2.21 2.77
C PHE A 79 3.04 -1.42 1.64
N LEU A 80 4.36 -1.23 1.74
CA LEU A 80 5.17 -0.55 0.73
C LEU A 80 5.98 -1.60 -0.05
N ARG A 81 5.98 -1.50 -1.39
CA ARG A 81 6.86 -2.29 -2.26
C ARG A 81 7.90 -1.40 -2.94
N PHE A 82 9.13 -1.85 -3.04
CA PHE A 82 10.22 -1.18 -3.74
C PHE A 82 10.22 -1.54 -5.23
N MET A 83 10.23 -0.54 -6.11
CA MET A 83 10.31 -0.73 -7.56
C MET A 83 11.77 -0.99 -8.00
N GLY A 84 12.26 -2.18 -7.73
CA GLY A 84 13.61 -2.64 -8.10
C GLY A 84 13.86 -4.05 -7.56
N GLU A 85 15.12 -4.44 -7.36
CA GLU A 85 15.49 -5.80 -6.93
C GLU A 85 15.42 -6.02 -5.39
N ASP A 86 15.32 -7.27 -4.95
CA ASP A 86 15.24 -7.63 -3.51
C ASP A 86 16.51 -7.27 -2.72
N ASN A 87 17.68 -7.42 -3.34
CA ASN A 87 18.95 -7.05 -2.73
C ASN A 87 19.05 -5.54 -2.48
N GLU A 88 18.54 -4.72 -3.40
CA GLU A 88 18.48 -3.26 -3.25
C GLU A 88 17.44 -2.82 -2.21
N ALA A 89 16.31 -3.53 -2.11
CA ALA A 89 15.24 -3.19 -1.18
C ALA A 89 15.73 -3.11 0.28
N LYS A 90 16.73 -3.92 0.64
CA LYS A 90 17.34 -4.01 1.99
C LYS A 90 18.02 -2.72 2.45
N TYR A 91 18.32 -1.80 1.54
CA TYR A 91 18.85 -0.48 1.89
C TYR A 91 17.79 0.50 2.40
N PHE A 92 16.51 0.12 2.32
CA PHE A 92 15.40 0.99 2.69
C PHE A 92 14.61 0.42 3.87
N LYS A 93 14.02 1.33 4.64
CA LYS A 93 13.01 1.02 5.65
C LYS A 93 11.82 1.94 5.45
N TYR A 94 10.64 1.47 5.80
CA TYR A 94 9.42 2.26 5.79
C TYR A 94 8.69 2.15 7.12
N SER A 95 7.83 3.12 7.39
CA SER A 95 6.96 3.16 8.57
C SER A 95 5.55 3.52 8.10
N LEU A 96 4.58 2.68 8.43
CA LEU A 96 3.15 2.99 8.25
C LEU A 96 2.53 3.21 9.62
N GLU A 97 1.74 4.25 9.74
CA GLU A 97 1.10 4.62 10.99
C GLU A 97 -0.37 4.92 10.76
N VAL A 98 -1.21 4.40 11.67
CA VAL A 98 -2.60 4.80 11.81
C VAL A 98 -2.80 5.28 13.24
N GLY A 99 -3.39 6.47 13.40
CA GLY A 99 -3.54 7.13 14.71
C GLY A 99 -4.79 7.98 14.78
N GLY A 100 -5.35 8.09 15.99
CA GLY A 100 -6.59 8.82 16.28
C GLY A 100 -7.04 8.59 17.73
N HIS A 101 -7.74 9.55 18.33
CA HIS A 101 -8.31 9.43 19.68
C HIS A 101 -7.32 8.94 20.76
N GLY A 102 -6.09 9.46 20.75
CA GLY A 102 -5.03 9.08 21.69
C GLY A 102 -4.45 7.67 21.50
N ARG A 103 -4.84 6.97 20.42
CA ARG A 103 -4.34 5.64 20.04
C ARG A 103 -3.48 5.74 18.79
N LYS A 104 -2.54 4.82 18.66
CA LYS A 104 -1.62 4.73 17.52
C LYS A 104 -1.18 3.29 17.28
N LEU A 105 -1.13 2.88 16.03
CA LEU A 105 -0.56 1.63 15.58
C LEU A 105 0.47 1.92 14.49
N THR A 106 1.68 1.39 14.66
CA THR A 106 2.81 1.62 13.75
C THR A 106 3.36 0.26 13.27
N TRP A 107 3.59 0.14 11.97
CA TRP A 107 4.29 -0.97 11.33
C TRP A 107 5.57 -0.46 10.69
N GLN A 108 6.69 -1.17 10.90
CA GLN A 108 7.97 -0.82 10.31
C GLN A 108 8.63 -2.05 9.70
N GLY A 109 9.28 -1.87 8.56
CA GLY A 109 9.91 -2.99 7.87
C GLY A 109 10.75 -2.56 6.68
N VAL A 110 11.32 -3.56 6.00
CA VAL A 110 11.97 -3.42 4.70
C VAL A 110 10.91 -3.58 3.62
N PRO A 111 10.80 -2.69 2.63
CA PRO A 111 9.81 -2.84 1.57
C PRO A 111 10.12 -4.09 0.74
N ARG A 112 9.09 -4.85 0.34
CA ARG A 112 9.28 -6.00 -0.56
C ARG A 112 9.51 -5.51 -1.98
N SER A 113 10.35 -6.19 -2.76
CA SER A 113 10.51 -5.86 -4.18
C SER A 113 9.19 -6.06 -4.97
N ILE A 114 8.95 -5.27 -6.01
CA ILE A 114 7.84 -5.52 -6.96
C ILE A 114 7.97 -6.84 -7.73
N ARG A 115 9.14 -7.49 -7.69
CA ARG A 115 9.33 -8.87 -8.17
C ARG A 115 8.46 -9.87 -7.41
N ASP A 116 8.13 -9.57 -6.15
CA ASP A 116 7.06 -10.26 -5.43
C ASP A 116 5.71 -9.60 -5.71
N SER A 117 4.72 -10.39 -6.11
CA SER A 117 3.37 -9.88 -6.37
C SER A 117 2.74 -9.31 -5.08
N HIS A 118 1.87 -8.31 -5.22
CA HIS A 118 1.14 -7.76 -4.08
C HIS A 118 0.31 -8.85 -3.35
N ARG A 119 -0.23 -9.83 -4.10
CA ARG A 119 -0.96 -10.97 -3.54
C ARG A 119 -0.09 -11.81 -2.62
N LYS A 120 1.16 -12.07 -3.01
CA LYS A 120 2.13 -12.82 -2.19
C LYS A 120 2.44 -12.10 -0.88
N VAL A 121 2.65 -10.77 -0.93
CA VAL A 121 2.88 -9.95 0.27
C VAL A 121 1.68 -9.99 1.22
N ARG A 122 0.46 -9.84 0.67
CA ARG A 122 -0.79 -9.96 1.40
C ARG A 122 -0.97 -11.32 2.06
N GLU A 123 -0.75 -12.41 1.32
CA GLU A 123 -0.92 -13.79 1.79
C GLU A 123 0.11 -14.18 2.86
N SER A 124 1.29 -13.56 2.84
CA SER A 124 2.27 -13.69 3.94
C SER A 124 1.99 -12.77 5.13
N HIS A 125 0.95 -11.93 5.07
CA HIS A 125 0.60 -10.96 6.11
C HIS A 125 1.75 -9.98 6.44
N ASP A 126 2.57 -9.65 5.44
CA ASP A 126 3.79 -8.83 5.59
C ASP A 126 3.45 -7.34 5.38
N GLY A 127 2.75 -6.76 6.35
CA GLY A 127 2.27 -5.38 6.29
C GLY A 127 1.48 -4.95 7.52
N LEU A 128 1.09 -3.67 7.56
CA LEU A 128 0.21 -3.14 8.60
C LEU A 128 -1.20 -3.72 8.41
N ILE A 129 -1.59 -4.66 9.26
CA ILE A 129 -2.95 -5.23 9.27
C ILE A 129 -3.77 -4.60 10.40
N ILE A 130 -5.00 -4.20 10.08
CA ILE A 130 -5.95 -3.67 11.04
C ILE A 130 -7.34 -4.27 10.79
N GLN A 131 -7.95 -4.81 11.85
CA GLN A 131 -9.34 -5.27 11.78
C GLN A 131 -10.28 -4.08 11.55
N ARG A 132 -11.37 -4.28 10.78
CA ARG A 132 -12.28 -3.17 10.44
C ARG A 132 -12.89 -2.48 11.65
N ASN A 133 -13.30 -3.26 12.66
CA ASN A 133 -13.80 -2.73 13.94
C ASN A 133 -12.73 -1.88 14.66
N MET A 134 -11.46 -2.27 14.59
CA MET A 134 -10.37 -1.51 15.19
C MET A 134 -10.09 -0.22 14.44
N ALA A 135 -10.24 -0.21 13.10
CA ALA A 135 -10.09 0.99 12.29
C ALA A 135 -11.04 2.13 12.73
N LEU A 136 -12.23 1.79 13.25
CA LEU A 136 -13.19 2.77 13.77
C LEU A 136 -12.65 3.57 14.97
N PHE A 137 -11.74 3.00 15.76
CA PHE A 137 -11.10 3.73 16.87
C PHE A 137 -10.07 4.76 16.40
N PHE A 138 -9.70 4.73 15.12
CA PHE A 138 -8.78 5.68 14.50
C PHE A 138 -9.49 6.63 13.51
N SER A 139 -10.76 6.37 13.17
CA SER A 139 -11.56 7.29 12.36
C SER A 139 -12.07 8.47 13.18
N GLY A 140 -11.97 9.67 12.60
CA GLY A 140 -12.60 10.90 13.12
C GLY A 140 -13.97 11.13 12.53
#